data_AF-A0AAV6DC28-F1
#
_entry.id   AF-A0AAV6DC28-F1
#
_cell.length_a   1.000
_cell.length_b   1.000
_cell.length_c   1.000
_cell.angle_alpha   90.00
_cell.angle_beta   90.00
_cell.angle_gamma   90.00
#
_symmetry.space_group_name_H-M   'P 1'
#
loop_
_entity.id
_entity.type
_entity.pdbx_description
1 polymer ?
#
loop_
_entity_poly.entity_id
_entity_poly.type
_entity_poly.pdbx_seq_one_letter_code
_entity_poly.pdbx_strand_id
1 'polypeptide(L)'
;MRVAGGILVATALLLALFGCEREEKAVREDLPLARMTKARSDVQAIAAAVNTYRVTCGTLPESLEALVTQSSVNGMPCGPVLGSIPVPPSGWSAYAYTRQGDGFSVTSSGNGQTVSAP
;
A
#
# COMPACT_ATOMS: atom_id res chain seq x y z
N MET A 1 -41.75 22.92 32.09
CA MET A 1 -40.96 21.91 31.34
C MET A 1 -40.80 22.33 29.88
N ARG A 2 -39.98 23.35 29.56
CA ARG A 2 -39.70 23.73 28.16
C ARG A 2 -38.23 24.17 27.90
N VAL A 3 -37.41 24.26 28.95
CA VAL A 3 -36.04 24.81 28.87
C VAL A 3 -34.99 23.72 28.59
N ALA A 4 -35.28 22.45 28.92
CA ALA A 4 -34.34 21.34 28.72
C ALA A 4 -34.14 20.94 27.25
N GLY A 5 -35.15 21.14 26.39
CA GLY A 5 -35.05 20.80 24.97
C GLY A 5 -34.15 21.74 24.17
N GLY A 6 -34.13 23.03 24.50
CA GLY A 6 -33.34 24.03 23.78
C GLY A 6 -31.82 23.89 23.99
N ILE A 7 -31.41 23.53 25.20
CA ILE A 7 -29.99 23.39 25.57
C ILE A 7 -29.37 22.14 24.90
N LEU A 8 -30.10 21.03 24.85
CA LEU A 8 -29.64 19.81 24.17
C LEU A 8 -29.47 20.01 22.66
N VAL A 9 -30.41 20.71 22.01
CA VAL A 9 -30.34 21.00 20.58
C VAL A 9 -29.19 21.95 20.25
N ALA A 10 -28.99 23.00 21.04
CA ALA A 10 -27.88 23.94 20.83
C ALA A 10 -26.50 23.28 21.00
N THR A 11 -26.36 22.37 21.98
CA THR A 11 -25.11 21.65 22.22
C THR A 11 -24.81 20.65 21.10
N ALA A 12 -25.84 19.95 20.60
CA ALA A 12 -25.71 19.05 19.45
C ALA A 12 -25.33 19.80 18.16
N LEU A 13 -25.91 20.98 17.92
CA LEU A 13 -25.58 21.80 16.75
C LEU A 13 -24.14 22.32 16.79
N LEU A 14 -23.68 22.77 17.97
CA LEU A 14 -22.29 23.20 18.17
C LEU A 14 -21.30 22.06 17.95
N LEU A 15 -21.57 20.86 18.48
CA LEU A 15 -20.72 19.69 18.26
C LEU A 15 -20.66 19.25 16.79
N ALA A 16 -21.77 19.33 16.05
CA ALA A 16 -21.82 19.03 14.63
C ALA A 16 -21.01 20.03 13.78
N LEU A 17 -21.08 21.32 14.09
CA LEU A 17 -20.31 22.37 13.40
C LEU A 17 -18.81 22.24 13.68
N PHE A 18 -18.41 22.00 14.94
CA PHE A 18 -17.01 21.74 15.29
C PHE A 18 -16.47 20.41 14.75
N GLY A 19 -17.33 19.44 14.44
CA GLY A 19 -16.96 18.19 13.78
C GLY A 19 -16.64 18.41 12.29
N CYS A 20 -17.52 19.13 11.58
CA CYS A 20 -17.38 19.36 10.15
C CYS A 20 -16.10 20.14 9.78
N GLU A 21 -15.67 21.11 10.61
CA GLU A 21 -14.43 21.86 10.37
C GLU A 21 -13.13 21.08 10.68
N ARG A 22 -13.18 20.03 11.51
CA ARG A 22 -11.99 19.18 11.79
C ARG A 22 -11.73 18.17 10.67
N GLU A 23 -12.77 17.77 9.96
CA GLU A 23 -12.70 16.72 8.96
C GLU A 23 -12.02 17.21 7.67
N GLU A 24 -12.17 18.48 7.29
CA GLU A 24 -11.49 19.04 6.10
C GLU A 24 -9.98 19.25 6.27
N LYS A 25 -9.50 19.52 7.49
CA LYS A 25 -8.06 19.74 7.75
C LYS A 25 -7.29 18.43 7.83
N ALA A 26 -7.87 17.38 8.42
CA ALA A 26 -7.25 16.07 8.50
C ALA A 26 -7.00 15.46 7.10
N VAL A 27 -7.99 15.55 6.20
CA VAL A 27 -7.89 15.01 4.83
C VAL A 27 -6.70 15.59 4.05
N ARG A 28 -6.26 16.81 4.34
CA ARG A 28 -5.14 17.45 3.61
C ARG A 28 -3.77 17.09 4.17
N GLU A 29 -3.64 16.97 5.49
CA GLU A 29 -2.39 16.53 6.14
C GLU A 29 -2.15 15.02 6.04
N ASP A 30 -3.20 14.22 5.88
CA ASP A 30 -3.08 12.77 5.73
C ASP A 30 -2.58 12.33 4.35
N LEU A 31 -2.65 13.17 3.31
CA LEU A 31 -2.30 12.75 1.94
C LEU A 31 -0.86 12.21 1.81
N PRO A 32 0.17 12.84 2.39
CA PRO A 32 1.53 12.31 2.34
C PRO A 32 1.69 11.00 3.12
N LEU A 33 1.12 10.91 4.33
CA LEU A 33 1.19 9.72 5.18
C LEU A 33 0.38 8.54 4.59
N ALA A 34 -0.77 8.82 3.98
CA ALA A 34 -1.59 7.86 3.27
C ALA A 34 -0.84 7.31 2.04
N ARG A 35 -0.15 8.18 1.27
CA ARG A 35 0.68 7.75 0.14
C ARG A 35 1.85 6.87 0.59
N MET A 36 2.51 7.21 1.70
CA MET A 36 3.58 6.39 2.30
C MET A 36 3.08 5.03 2.75
N THR A 37 1.97 5.01 3.47
CA THR A 37 1.35 3.79 3.98
C THR A 37 0.92 2.89 2.82
N LYS A 38 0.36 3.49 1.77
CA LYS A 38 0.05 2.77 0.53
C LYS A 38 1.31 2.19 -0.11
N ALA A 39 2.34 3.01 -0.37
CA ALA A 39 3.60 2.53 -0.94
C ALA A 39 4.23 1.41 -0.10
N ARG A 40 4.19 1.54 1.23
CA ARG A 40 4.65 0.52 2.18
C ARG A 40 3.83 -0.77 2.11
N SER A 41 2.50 -0.66 2.06
CA SER A 41 1.60 -1.80 1.91
C SER A 41 1.86 -2.52 0.59
N ASP A 42 2.07 -1.76 -0.49
CA ASP A 42 2.31 -2.31 -1.82
C ASP A 42 3.67 -3.04 -1.88
N VAL A 43 4.76 -2.47 -1.33
CA VAL A 43 6.05 -3.21 -1.27
C VAL A 43 5.95 -4.49 -0.42
N GLN A 44 5.17 -4.48 0.66
CA GLN A 44 4.94 -5.67 1.49
C GLN A 44 4.11 -6.73 0.74
N ALA A 45 3.09 -6.32 -0.02
CA ALA A 45 2.31 -7.22 -0.85
C ALA A 45 3.16 -7.85 -1.96
N ILE A 46 4.03 -7.06 -2.61
CA ILE A 46 4.97 -7.57 -3.61
C ILE A 46 5.97 -8.53 -2.96
N ALA A 47 6.55 -8.18 -1.81
CA ALA A 47 7.46 -9.05 -1.08
C ALA A 47 6.82 -10.40 -0.69
N ALA A 48 5.58 -10.36 -0.20
CA ALA A 48 4.82 -11.57 0.10
C ALA A 48 4.61 -12.43 -1.17
N ALA A 49 4.28 -11.82 -2.30
CA ALA A 49 4.15 -12.53 -3.58
C ALA A 49 5.48 -13.14 -4.05
N VAL A 50 6.60 -12.44 -3.90
CA VAL A 50 7.94 -12.98 -4.19
C VAL A 50 8.24 -14.20 -3.32
N ASN A 51 7.90 -14.14 -2.03
CA ASN A 51 8.09 -15.26 -1.12
C ASN A 51 7.20 -16.45 -1.49
N THR A 52 5.93 -16.22 -1.84
CA THR A 52 5.03 -17.26 -2.34
C THR A 52 5.56 -17.89 -3.62
N TYR A 53 6.04 -17.08 -4.58
CA TYR A 53 6.68 -17.57 -5.79
C TYR A 53 7.88 -18.48 -5.45
N ARG A 54 8.74 -18.07 -4.52
CA ARG A 54 9.86 -18.89 -4.05
C ARG A 54 9.41 -20.22 -3.45
N VAL A 55 8.34 -20.24 -2.67
CA VAL A 55 7.80 -21.47 -2.07
C VAL A 55 7.20 -22.39 -3.13
N THR A 56 6.46 -21.85 -4.09
CA THR A 56 5.78 -22.63 -5.14
C THR A 56 6.75 -23.13 -6.21
N CYS A 57 7.73 -22.31 -6.58
CA CYS A 57 8.63 -22.56 -7.69
C CYS A 57 10.03 -23.03 -7.28
N GLY A 58 10.36 -22.95 -5.99
CA GLY A 58 11.68 -23.29 -5.47
C GLY A 58 12.79 -22.30 -5.83
N THR A 59 12.47 -21.19 -6.51
CA THR A 59 13.42 -20.15 -6.91
C THR A 59 12.77 -18.77 -6.79
N LEU A 60 13.57 -17.73 -6.58
CA LEU A 60 13.07 -16.36 -6.67
C LEU A 60 12.65 -16.03 -8.12
N PRO A 61 11.80 -15.02 -8.34
CA PRO A 61 11.47 -14.50 -9.67
C PRO A 61 12.59 -13.63 -10.25
N GLU A 62 12.88 -13.72 -11.55
CA GLU A 62 13.92 -12.89 -12.20
C GLU A 62 13.49 -11.43 -12.36
N SER A 63 12.18 -11.19 -12.45
CA SER A 63 11.58 -9.86 -12.56
C SER A 63 10.21 -9.83 -11.88
N LEU A 64 9.68 -8.62 -11.63
CA LEU A 64 8.31 -8.46 -11.12
C LEU A 64 7.26 -8.98 -12.10
N GLU A 65 7.56 -9.03 -13.40
CA GLU A 65 6.66 -9.53 -14.43
C GLU A 65 6.38 -11.03 -14.23
N ALA A 66 7.37 -11.79 -13.75
CA ALA A 66 7.20 -13.21 -13.44
C ALA A 66 6.18 -13.46 -12.32
N LEU A 67 5.83 -12.44 -11.53
CA LEU A 67 4.76 -12.54 -10.53
C LEU A 67 3.37 -12.42 -11.13
N VAL A 68 3.21 -11.77 -12.29
CA VAL A 68 1.92 -11.50 -12.93
C VAL A 68 1.65 -12.33 -14.18
N THR A 69 2.71 -12.87 -14.78
CA THR A 69 2.60 -13.82 -15.88
C THR A 69 2.77 -15.24 -15.39
N GLN A 70 2.09 -16.19 -16.02
CA GLN A 70 2.44 -17.60 -15.84
C GLN A 70 3.85 -17.84 -16.40
N SER A 71 4.79 -18.15 -15.51
CA SER A 71 6.15 -18.54 -15.84
C SER A 71 6.29 -20.06 -15.81
N SER A 72 7.44 -20.57 -16.22
CA SER A 72 7.79 -21.99 -16.04
C SER A 72 9.18 -22.07 -15.46
N VAL A 73 9.31 -22.75 -14.32
CA VAL A 73 10.60 -22.96 -13.65
C VAL A 73 10.94 -24.43 -13.77
N ASN A 74 12.10 -24.74 -14.36
CA ASN A 74 12.56 -26.13 -14.56
C ASN A 74 11.54 -27.04 -15.26
N GLY A 75 10.77 -26.48 -16.21
CA GLY A 75 9.73 -27.21 -16.95
C GLY A 75 8.42 -27.45 -16.19
N MET A 76 8.31 -26.99 -14.93
CA MET A 76 7.06 -26.99 -14.18
C MET A 76 6.36 -25.63 -14.30
N PRO A 77 5.03 -25.60 -14.51
CA PRO A 77 4.29 -24.36 -14.58
C PRO A 77 4.33 -23.66 -13.22
N CYS A 78 4.75 -22.40 -13.25
CA CYS A 78 4.79 -21.50 -12.12
C CYS A 78 3.81 -20.36 -12.37
N GLY A 79 2.68 -20.43 -11.68
CA GLY A 79 1.54 -19.57 -11.94
C GLY A 79 1.77 -18.10 -11.57
N PRO A 80 0.89 -17.20 -12.07
CA PRO A 80 0.87 -15.83 -11.60
C PRO A 80 0.48 -15.81 -10.13
N VAL A 81 1.31 -15.16 -9.31
CA VAL A 81 1.09 -14.98 -7.87
C VAL A 81 0.32 -13.68 -7.61
N LEU A 82 0.44 -12.71 -8.51
CA LEU A 82 -0.29 -11.45 -8.51
C LEU A 82 -1.15 -11.34 -9.76
N GLY A 83 -2.36 -10.76 -9.63
CA GLY A 83 -3.19 -10.43 -10.79
C GLY A 83 -2.63 -9.25 -11.60
N SER A 84 -1.96 -8.31 -10.94
CA SER A 84 -1.29 -7.17 -11.56
C SER A 84 -0.30 -6.55 -10.58
N ILE A 85 0.76 -5.89 -11.07
CA ILE A 85 1.64 -5.10 -10.22
C ILE A 85 0.84 -3.87 -9.73
N PRO A 86 0.81 -3.57 -8.42
CA PRO A 86 0.14 -2.38 -7.90
C PRO A 86 0.66 -1.10 -8.56
N VAL A 87 -0.24 -0.17 -8.86
CA VAL A 87 0.15 1.15 -9.39
C VAL A 87 0.67 2.01 -8.23
N PRO A 88 1.90 2.56 -8.34
CA PRO A 88 2.46 3.38 -7.28
C PRO A 88 1.64 4.66 -7.05
N PRO A 89 1.60 5.18 -5.81
CA PRO A 89 0.92 6.44 -5.53
C PRO A 89 1.54 7.61 -6.30
N SER A 90 0.75 8.65 -6.60
CA SER A 90 1.24 9.83 -7.34
C SER A 90 2.48 10.45 -6.67
N GLY A 91 3.51 10.72 -7.48
CA GLY A 91 4.79 11.26 -7.01
C GLY A 91 5.75 10.20 -6.44
N TRP A 92 5.41 8.91 -6.54
CA TRP A 92 6.31 7.80 -6.24
C TRP A 92 6.81 7.14 -7.53
N SER A 93 8.03 6.63 -7.47
CA SER A 93 8.64 5.84 -8.53
C SER A 93 8.02 4.44 -8.60
N ALA A 94 8.13 3.82 -9.78
CA ALA A 94 7.76 2.43 -9.96
C ALA A 94 8.52 1.52 -8.97
N TYR A 95 7.90 0.41 -8.58
CA TYR A 95 8.53 -0.54 -7.69
C TYR A 95 9.73 -1.19 -8.37
N ALA A 96 10.91 -1.00 -7.79
CA ALA A 96 12.15 -1.59 -8.25
C ALA A 96 12.42 -2.87 -7.45
N TYR A 97 12.47 -4.00 -8.16
CA TYR A 97 12.88 -5.29 -7.61
C TYR A 97 14.35 -5.53 -7.90
N THR A 98 15.10 -5.92 -6.87
CA THR A 98 16.50 -6.32 -6.99
C THR A 98 16.70 -7.66 -6.31
N ARG A 99 17.23 -8.64 -7.03
CA ARG A 99 17.69 -9.90 -6.43
C ARG A 99 19.11 -9.75 -5.91
N GLN A 100 19.39 -10.31 -4.74
CA GLN A 100 20.71 -10.35 -4.11
C GLN A 100 21.00 -11.78 -3.64
N GLY A 101 21.44 -12.64 -4.56
CA GLY A 101 21.65 -14.07 -4.28
C GLY A 101 20.34 -14.76 -3.89
N ASP A 102 20.29 -15.30 -2.68
CA ASP A 102 19.10 -15.95 -2.08
C ASP A 102 18.09 -14.95 -1.48
N GLY A 103 18.47 -13.67 -1.40
CA GLY A 103 17.62 -12.58 -0.93
C GLY A 103 17.09 -11.72 -2.07
N PHE A 104 16.14 -10.85 -1.74
CA PHE A 104 15.64 -9.83 -2.65
C PHE A 104 15.35 -8.53 -1.90
N SER A 105 15.11 -7.47 -2.65
CA SER A 105 14.56 -6.23 -2.12
C SER A 105 13.61 -5.60 -3.13
N VAL A 106 12.51 -5.04 -2.62
CA VAL A 106 11.56 -4.24 -3.38
C VAL A 106 11.60 -2.83 -2.82
N THR A 107 11.90 -1.85 -3.67
CA THR A 107 12.04 -0.46 -3.25
C THR A 107 11.14 0.45 -4.08
N SER A 108 10.67 1.53 -3.46
CA SER A 108 10.02 2.64 -4.16
C SER A 108 10.31 3.93 -3.39
N SER A 109 10.44 5.02 -4.11
CA SER A 109 10.81 6.33 -3.58
C SER A 109 9.85 7.41 -4.05
N GLY A 110 9.47 8.32 -3.17
CA GLY A 110 8.55 9.41 -3.49
C GLY A 110 8.47 10.42 -2.36
N ASN A 111 8.22 11.68 -2.71
CA ASN A 111 8.10 12.79 -1.74
C ASN A 111 9.27 12.85 -0.73
N GLY A 112 10.51 12.61 -1.20
CA GLY A 112 11.74 12.64 -0.40
C GLY A 112 11.98 11.41 0.48
N GLN A 113 11.16 10.36 0.35
CA GLN A 113 11.15 9.21 1.25
C GLN A 113 11.26 7.91 0.46
N THR A 114 11.81 6.87 1.08
CA THR A 114 12.05 5.57 0.43
C THR A 114 11.46 4.46 1.30
N VAL A 115 10.64 3.61 0.69
CA VAL A 115 10.13 2.38 1.30
C VAL A 115 10.85 1.19 0.69
N SER A 116 11.17 0.20 1.53
CA SER A 116 11.82 -1.04 1.13
C SER A 116 11.20 -2.22 1.87
N ALA A 117 11.09 -3.35 1.19
CA ALA A 117 10.73 -4.65 1.77
C ALA A 117 11.70 -5.74 1.28
N PRO A 118 12.09 -6.67 2.17
CA PRO A 118 12.93 -7.81 1.82
C PRO A 118 12.15 -8.97 1.20
#